data_AF-A0A917V0Y2-F1
#
_entry.id   AF-A0A917V0Y2-F1
#
_cell.length_a   1.000
_cell.length_b   1.000
_cell.length_c   1.000
_cell.angle_alpha   90.00
_cell.angle_beta   90.00
_cell.angle_gamma   90.00
#
_symmetry.space_group_name_H-M   'P 1'
#
loop_
_entity.id
_entity.type
_entity.pdbx_description
1 polymer ?
#
loop_
_entity_poly.entity_id
_entity_poly.type
_entity_poly.pdbx_seq_one_letter_code
_entity_poly.pdbx_strand_id
1 'polypeptide(L)'
;MHHIFMMLLLTTVLAGCAQPPAEKPLVKGAYLVIDGSEAWAVLVEGSQRREEHGTVIGRALSDDVQNASAAYLIKTSNCGELQWVSPRSASGALSAEARLFLPVGSTDLEKPECIISDAKNIAWTALDYSS
;
A
#
# COMPACT_ATOMS: atom_id res chain seq x y z
N MET A 1 37.34 -52.40 -3.85
CA MET A 1 37.74 -51.25 -3.02
C MET A 1 37.82 -49.91 -3.78
N HIS A 2 37.41 -49.82 -5.06
CA HIS A 2 37.47 -48.57 -5.85
C HIS A 2 36.14 -47.79 -5.89
N HIS A 3 34.99 -48.44 -5.70
CA HIS A 3 33.67 -47.81 -5.82
C HIS A 3 33.24 -47.00 -4.58
N ILE A 4 33.73 -47.35 -3.39
CA ILE A 4 33.42 -46.63 -2.14
C ILE A 4 34.10 -45.25 -2.12
N PHE A 5 35.26 -45.12 -2.77
CA PHE A 5 36.01 -43.86 -2.82
C PHE A 5 35.39 -42.84 -3.80
N MET A 6 34.82 -43.31 -4.91
CA MET A 6 34.17 -42.45 -5.91
C MET A 6 32.87 -41.81 -5.40
N MET A 7 32.18 -42.46 -4.44
CA MET A 7 30.93 -41.93 -3.88
C MET A 7 31.17 -40.82 -2.83
N LEU A 8 32.30 -40.86 -2.11
CA LEU A 8 32.66 -39.85 -1.12
C LEU A 8 33.12 -38.52 -1.74
N LEU A 9 33.60 -38.56 -2.99
CA LEU A 9 34.04 -37.37 -3.73
C LEU A 9 32.88 -36.54 -4.29
N LEU A 10 31.69 -37.14 -4.51
CA LEU A 10 30.53 -36.40 -5.01
C LEU A 10 29.80 -35.60 -3.93
N THR A 11 29.91 -35.98 -2.65
CA THR A 11 29.16 -35.33 -1.57
C THR A 11 29.73 -33.98 -1.12
N THR A 12 30.98 -33.67 -1.45
CA THR A 12 31.63 -32.40 -1.05
C THR A 12 31.31 -31.24 -1.98
N VAL A 13 30.80 -31.51 -3.20
CA VAL A 13 30.50 -30.46 -4.20
C VAL A 13 29.13 -29.81 -3.98
N LEU A 14 28.20 -30.45 -3.24
CA LEU A 14 26.87 -29.88 -2.96
C LEU A 14 26.80 -29.00 -1.69
N ALA A 15 27.88 -28.88 -0.91
CA ALA A 15 27.90 -28.06 0.30
C ALA A 15 28.04 -26.54 0.03
N GLY A 16 28.00 -26.12 -1.23
CA GLY A 16 28.30 -24.77 -1.69
C GLY A 16 27.09 -23.94 -2.13
N CYS A 17 25.89 -24.14 -1.58
CA CYS A 17 24.85 -23.11 -1.68
C CYS A 17 25.11 -22.05 -0.61
N ALA A 18 26.06 -21.14 -0.87
CA ALA A 18 26.11 -19.87 -0.15
C ALA A 18 24.85 -19.10 -0.54
N GLN A 19 23.77 -19.37 0.19
CA GLN A 19 22.51 -18.66 0.01
C GLN A 19 22.84 -17.20 0.39
N PRO A 20 22.81 -16.26 -0.57
CA PRO A 20 23.04 -14.86 -0.25
C PRO A 20 22.05 -14.50 0.88
N PRO A 21 22.46 -13.69 1.88
CA PRO A 21 21.52 -13.25 2.90
C PRO A 21 20.29 -12.75 2.16
N ALA A 22 19.14 -13.36 2.42
CA ALA A 22 17.89 -12.95 1.82
C ALA A 22 17.68 -11.51 2.28
N GLU A 23 18.06 -10.56 1.43
CA GLU A 23 17.72 -9.16 1.56
C GLU A 23 16.19 -9.18 1.45
N LYS A 24 15.50 -9.32 2.59
CA LYS A 24 14.06 -9.17 2.64
C LYS A 24 13.84 -7.77 2.09
N PRO A 25 13.24 -7.61 0.90
CA PRO A 25 12.89 -6.28 0.47
C PRO A 25 12.03 -5.72 1.62
N LEU A 26 12.47 -4.62 2.21
CA LEU A 26 11.67 -3.87 3.16
C LEU A 26 10.53 -3.31 2.32
N VAL A 27 9.48 -4.12 2.11
CA VAL A 27 8.30 -3.74 1.36
C VAL A 27 7.70 -2.60 2.15
N LYS A 28 7.89 -1.37 1.65
CA LYS A 28 7.13 -0.20 2.05
C LYS A 28 5.98 -0.08 1.08
N GLY A 29 4.77 -0.26 1.57
CA GLY A 29 3.56 -0.21 0.77
C GLY A 29 2.51 0.62 1.47
N ALA A 30 1.77 1.40 0.68
CA ALA A 30 0.62 2.16 1.15
C ALA A 30 -0.57 1.80 0.27
N TYR A 31 -1.64 1.28 0.87
CA TYR A 31 -2.81 0.79 0.17
C TYR A 31 -4.06 1.47 0.68
N LEU A 32 -4.90 1.94 -0.23
CA LEU A 32 -6.25 2.36 0.06
C LEU A 32 -7.18 1.23 -0.35
N VAL A 33 -7.86 0.61 0.61
CA VAL A 33 -8.83 -0.46 0.35
C VAL A 33 -10.23 0.10 0.52
N ILE A 34 -11.11 -0.12 -0.46
CA ILE A 34 -12.52 0.26 -0.42
C ILE A 34 -13.38 -0.99 -0.59
N ASP A 35 -14.34 -1.19 0.31
CA ASP A 35 -15.33 -2.27 0.25
C ASP A 35 -16.71 -1.73 0.63
N GLY A 36 -17.53 -1.44 -0.38
CA GLY A 36 -18.82 -0.77 -0.20
C GLY A 36 -18.67 0.59 0.49
N SER A 37 -19.19 0.71 1.72
CA SER A 37 -19.04 1.90 2.55
C SER A 37 -17.81 1.90 3.45
N GLU A 38 -17.14 0.76 3.61
CA GLU A 38 -15.98 0.62 4.49
C GLU A 38 -14.69 0.91 3.74
N ALA A 39 -13.71 1.46 4.45
CA ALA A 39 -12.41 1.79 3.89
C ALA A 39 -11.28 1.56 4.89
N TRP A 40 -10.10 1.21 4.37
CA TRP A 40 -8.87 1.07 5.15
C TRP A 40 -7.70 1.72 4.45
N ALA A 41 -6.94 2.54 5.17
CA ALA A 41 -5.61 2.94 4.76
C ALA A 41 -4.59 2.01 5.43
N VAL A 42 -3.96 1.15 4.64
CA VAL A 42 -3.05 0.11 5.13
C VAL A 42 -1.62 0.50 4.79
N LEU A 43 -0.79 0.60 5.82
CA LEU A 43 0.65 0.82 5.71
C LEU A 43 1.39 -0.45 6.05
N VAL A 44 2.24 -0.90 5.14
CA VAL A 44 3.14 -2.04 5.33
C VAL A 44 4.56 -1.51 5.35
N GLU A 45 5.31 -1.82 6.41
CA GLU A 45 6.73 -1.50 6.53
C GLU A 45 7.47 -2.70 7.12
N GLY A 46 8.23 -3.39 6.28
CA GLY A 46 8.92 -4.62 6.69
C GLY A 46 7.92 -5.72 7.05
N SER A 47 7.89 -6.13 8.32
CA SER A 47 6.90 -7.11 8.83
C SER A 47 5.72 -6.48 9.57
N GLN A 48 5.72 -5.15 9.71
CA GLN A 48 4.66 -4.43 10.40
C GLN A 48 3.57 -4.02 9.41
N ARG A 49 2.32 -4.22 9.81
CA ARG A 49 1.13 -3.76 9.10
C ARG A 49 0.33 -2.90 10.06
N ARG A 50 0.08 -1.66 9.68
CA ARG A 50 -0.73 -0.69 10.43
C ARG A 50 -1.91 -0.27 9.56
N GLU A 51 -3.06 -0.06 10.17
CA GLU A 51 -4.29 0.23 9.45
C GLU A 51 -5.03 1.39 10.10
N GLU A 52 -5.57 2.27 9.27
CA GLU A 52 -6.53 3.30 9.68
C GLU A 52 -7.87 2.95 9.05
N HIS A 53 -8.84 2.66 9.91
CA HIS A 53 -10.20 2.37 9.47
C HIS A 53 -10.95 3.66 9.18
N GLY A 54 -11.81 3.62 8.17
CA GLY A 54 -12.71 4.70 7.85
C GLY A 54 -13.95 4.24 7.11
N THR A 55 -14.83 5.20 6.88
CA THR A 55 -16.09 5.01 6.16
C THR A 55 -16.14 6.00 5.01
N VAL A 56 -16.55 5.52 3.83
CA VAL A 56 -16.85 6.36 2.67
C VAL A 56 -18.12 7.15 2.97
N ILE A 57 -17.96 8.46 3.17
CA ILE A 57 -19.07 9.37 3.51
C ILE A 57 -19.51 10.21 2.32
N GLY A 58 -18.80 10.13 1.19
CA GLY A 58 -19.16 10.84 -0.03
C GLY A 58 -18.10 10.75 -1.11
N ARG A 59 -18.20 11.65 -2.07
CA ARG A 59 -17.24 11.80 -3.18
C ARG A 59 -16.27 12.93 -2.87
N ALA A 60 -14.99 12.77 -3.24
CA ALA A 60 -14.03 13.88 -3.17
C ALA A 60 -14.48 15.04 -4.06
N LEU A 61 -14.13 16.27 -3.65
CA LEU A 61 -14.46 17.52 -4.34
C LEU A 61 -13.21 18.27 -4.85
N SER A 62 -12.04 17.62 -4.80
CA SER A 62 -10.80 18.17 -5.37
C SER A 62 -10.97 18.52 -6.86
N ASP A 63 -10.30 19.58 -7.33
CA ASP A 63 -10.28 19.99 -8.73
C ASP A 63 -9.79 18.85 -9.66
N ASP A 64 -8.98 17.93 -9.11
CA ASP A 64 -8.46 16.75 -9.82
C ASP A 64 -9.51 15.66 -10.09
N VAL A 65 -10.74 15.80 -9.58
CA VAL A 65 -11.81 14.80 -9.74
C VAL A 65 -12.31 14.70 -11.18
N GLN A 66 -12.11 15.74 -12.00
CA GLN A 66 -12.63 15.79 -13.38
C GLN A 66 -12.06 14.68 -14.27
N ASN A 67 -10.83 14.22 -14.00
CA ASN A 67 -10.18 13.13 -14.72
C ASN A 67 -9.97 11.88 -13.85
N ALA A 68 -10.77 11.72 -12.79
CA ALA A 68 -10.66 10.59 -11.88
C ALA A 68 -11.34 9.33 -12.45
N SER A 69 -10.75 8.17 -12.17
CA SER A 69 -11.42 6.88 -12.28
C SER A 69 -12.27 6.58 -11.04
N ALA A 70 -11.79 6.99 -9.86
CA ALA A 70 -12.51 6.92 -8.60
C ALA A 70 -12.19 8.11 -7.69
N ALA A 71 -13.14 8.53 -6.86
CA ALA A 71 -13.01 9.69 -5.99
C ALA A 71 -13.83 9.49 -4.71
N TYR A 72 -13.18 9.49 -3.54
CA TYR A 72 -13.79 9.16 -2.25
C TYR A 72 -13.52 10.25 -1.21
N LEU A 73 -14.53 10.61 -0.45
CA LEU A 73 -14.39 11.32 0.82
C LEU A 73 -14.54 10.30 1.93
N ILE A 74 -13.50 10.09 2.71
CA ILE A 74 -13.41 9.04 3.73
C ILE A 74 -13.23 9.70 5.08
N LYS A 75 -14.13 9.39 6.01
CA LYS A 75 -13.97 9.76 7.41
C LYS A 75 -13.27 8.64 8.16
N THR A 76 -12.16 8.96 8.77
CA THR A 76 -11.34 8.04 9.56
C THR A 76 -11.47 8.34 11.05
N SER A 77 -11.06 7.40 11.89
CA SER A 77 -11.18 7.57 13.35
C SER A 77 -10.11 8.51 13.91
N ASN A 78 -8.89 8.43 13.37
CA ASN A 78 -7.71 9.12 13.87
C ASN A 78 -7.20 10.21 12.91
N CYS A 79 -7.50 10.11 11.62
CA CYS A 79 -6.99 11.01 10.58
C CYS A 79 -8.04 11.98 10.00
N GLY A 80 -9.21 12.11 10.64
CA GLY A 80 -10.27 13.01 10.20
C GLY A 80 -10.84 12.68 8.81
N GLU A 81 -11.23 13.72 8.07
CA GLU A 81 -11.82 13.60 6.74
C GLU A 81 -10.76 13.75 5.64
N LEU A 82 -10.62 12.72 4.83
CA LEU A 82 -9.58 12.60 3.81
C LEU A 82 -10.21 12.43 2.43
N GLN A 83 -9.67 13.13 1.44
CA GLN A 83 -10.08 13.00 0.05
C GLN A 83 -9.09 12.13 -0.70
N TRP A 84 -9.60 11.10 -1.38
CA TRP A 84 -8.82 10.17 -2.16
C TRP A 84 -9.26 10.22 -3.61
N VAL A 85 -8.30 10.39 -4.52
CA VAL A 85 -8.58 10.46 -5.96
C VAL A 85 -7.66 9.49 -6.68
N SER A 86 -8.25 8.56 -7.42
CA SER A 86 -7.51 7.69 -8.34
C SER A 86 -7.61 8.27 -9.74
N PRO A 87 -6.50 8.71 -10.36
CA PRO A 87 -6.55 9.28 -11.70
C PRO A 87 -7.00 8.23 -12.72
N ARG A 88 -7.59 8.66 -13.82
CA ARG A 88 -7.79 7.81 -14.98
C ARG A 88 -6.46 7.65 -15.71
N SER A 89 -6.09 6.43 -16.09
CA SER A 89 -4.86 6.23 -16.85
C SER A 89 -5.00 6.82 -18.25
N ALA A 90 -3.87 7.18 -18.89
CA ALA A 90 -3.86 7.67 -20.26
C ALA A 90 -4.41 6.64 -21.29
N SER A 91 -4.36 5.34 -20.96
CA SER A 91 -4.94 4.27 -21.78
C SER A 91 -6.44 4.03 -21.51
N GLY A 92 -7.04 4.76 -20.57
CA GLY A 92 -8.42 4.55 -20.12
C GLY A 92 -8.61 3.37 -19.17
N ALA A 93 -7.54 2.66 -18.83
CA ALA A 93 -7.56 1.60 -17.82
C ALA A 93 -7.71 2.18 -16.39
N LEU A 94 -8.20 1.37 -15.46
CA LEU A 94 -8.22 1.71 -14.05
C LEU A 94 -6.78 1.89 -13.56
N SER A 95 -6.47 3.06 -13.01
CA SER A 95 -5.20 3.27 -12.31
C SER A 95 -5.33 2.65 -10.94
N ALA A 96 -4.34 1.85 -10.56
CA ALA A 96 -4.21 1.43 -9.17
C ALA A 96 -3.60 2.55 -8.31
N GLU A 97 -3.15 3.68 -8.85
CA GLU A 97 -2.64 4.80 -8.06
C GLU A 97 -3.78 5.54 -7.36
N ALA A 98 -3.59 5.88 -6.09
CA ALA A 98 -4.45 6.79 -5.35
C ALA A 98 -3.64 7.99 -4.85
N ARG A 99 -4.27 9.16 -4.85
CA ARG A 99 -3.69 10.40 -4.32
C ARG A 99 -4.52 10.89 -3.16
N LEU A 100 -3.82 11.21 -2.08
CA LEU A 100 -4.40 11.78 -0.86
C LEU A 100 -4.42 13.30 -0.96
N PHE A 101 -5.58 13.87 -0.66
CA PHE A 101 -5.81 15.31 -0.54
C PHE A 101 -6.45 15.61 0.81
N LEU A 102 -6.08 16.75 1.37
CA LEU A 102 -6.73 17.30 2.55
C LEU A 102 -7.78 18.32 2.14
N PRO A 103 -8.94 18.35 2.81
CA PRO A 103 -9.84 19.50 2.75
C PRO A 103 -9.08 20.79 3.10
N VAL A 104 -9.41 21.90 2.43
CA VAL A 104 -8.76 23.20 2.64
C VAL A 104 -8.88 23.60 4.11
N GLY A 105 -7.74 23.90 4.75
CA GLY A 105 -7.67 24.29 6.16
C GLY A 105 -7.71 23.15 7.18
N SER A 106 -7.75 21.88 6.73
CA SER A 106 -7.62 20.73 7.63
C SER A 106 -6.18 20.54 8.10
N THR A 107 -6.01 20.27 9.39
CA THR A 107 -4.77 19.81 10.02
C THR A 107 -4.90 18.35 10.50
N ASP A 108 -5.85 17.59 9.94
CA ASP A 108 -6.18 16.26 10.46
C ASP A 108 -5.03 15.24 10.35
N LEU A 109 -4.15 15.38 9.36
CA LEU A 109 -2.93 14.56 9.25
C LEU A 109 -1.85 14.94 10.28
N GLU A 110 -1.98 16.06 10.99
CA GLU A 110 -1.01 16.47 12.01
C GLU A 110 -1.32 15.85 13.38
N LYS A 111 -2.45 15.13 13.50
CA LYS A 111 -2.84 14.41 14.69
C LYS A 111 -1.82 13.29 15.01
N PRO A 112 -1.29 13.21 16.25
CA PRO A 112 -0.28 12.22 16.63
C PRO A 112 -0.70 10.76 16.38
N GLU A 113 -1.99 10.47 16.50
CA GLU A 113 -2.59 9.15 16.27
C GLU A 113 -2.78 8.81 14.79
N CYS A 114 -2.63 9.78 13.89
CA CYS A 114 -2.89 9.58 12.47
C CYS A 114 -1.72 8.88 11.78
N ILE A 115 -1.85 7.58 11.54
CA ILE A 115 -0.80 6.80 10.87
C ILE A 115 -0.60 7.19 9.40
N ILE A 116 -1.61 7.76 8.73
CA ILE A 116 -1.53 8.16 7.31
C ILE A 116 -0.52 9.30 7.12
N SER A 117 -0.26 10.08 8.18
CA SER A 117 0.74 11.15 8.19
C SER A 117 2.15 10.66 7.85
N ASP A 118 2.51 9.44 8.27
CA ASP A 118 3.79 8.80 8.00
C ASP A 118 4.01 8.52 6.50
N ALA A 119 2.91 8.42 5.74
CA ALA A 119 2.90 8.00 4.34
C ALA A 119 2.27 9.05 3.39
N LYS A 120 2.10 10.30 3.85
CA LYS A 120 1.51 11.38 3.05
C LYS A 120 2.26 11.69 1.75
N ASN A 121 3.55 11.35 1.70
CA ASN A 121 4.44 11.60 0.55
C ASN A 121 4.77 10.33 -0.25
N ILE A 122 4.11 9.20 0.04
CA ILE A 122 4.35 7.93 -0.65
C ILE A 122 3.22 7.70 -1.67
N ALA A 123 3.52 7.00 -2.77
CA ALA A 123 2.50 6.58 -3.72
C ALA A 123 1.56 5.55 -3.09
N TRP A 124 0.26 5.80 -3.14
CA TRP A 124 -0.76 4.88 -2.64
C TRP A 124 -1.32 4.01 -3.75
N THR A 125 -1.65 2.77 -3.40
CA THR A 125 -2.32 1.82 -4.30
C THR A 125 -3.78 1.64 -3.90
N ALA A 126 -4.74 2.05 -4.73
CA ALA A 126 -6.16 1.78 -4.56
C ALA A 126 -6.51 0.33 -4.91
N LEU A 127 -7.23 -0.32 -4.01
CA LEU A 127 -7.87 -1.63 -4.18
C LEU A 127 -9.36 -1.45 -3.90
N ASP A 128 -10.14 -1.33 -4.97
CA ASP A 128 -11.56 -1.03 -4.90
C ASP A 128 -12.39 -2.27 -5.22
N TYR A 129 -13.08 -2.79 -4.20
CA TYR A 129 -13.95 -3.97 -4.27
C TYR A 129 -15.44 -3.62 -4.24
N SER A 130 -15.80 -2.34 -4.36
CA SER A 130 -17.19 -1.85 -4.27
C SER A 130 -18.06 -2.11 -5.51
N SER A 131 -17.66 -3.03 -6.39
CA SER A 131 -18.29 -3.27 -7.71
C SER A 131 -19.59 -4.08 -7.63
#